data_AF-A0A839ETF7-F1
#
_entry.id   AF-A0A839ETF7-F1
#
_cell.length_a   1.000
_cell.length_b   1.000
_cell.length_c   1.000
_cell.angle_alpha   90.00
_cell.angle_beta   90.00
_cell.angle_gamma   90.00
#
_symmetry.space_group_name_H-M   'P 1'
#
loop_
_entity.id
_entity.type
_entity.pdbx_description
1 polymer ?
#
loop_
_entity_poly.entity_id
_entity_poly.type
_entity_poly.pdbx_seq_one_letter_code
_entity_poly.pdbx_strand_id
1 'polypeptide(L)'
;MDAANPSAPHEGAARVLALADVGFAAARALLARHRLELVEVAAGEPIPGSYWGESEAGVIGHTVYARADTPVHSLLHEACHLIVAPAERRAAIHTDASDSQAEEDATCYLQIVLADQLAGVGRARLMADMDAWGYSFRLGSARAWFEHDADDARAWLAGRGLLPHPD
;
A
#
# COMPACT_ATOMS: atom_id res chain seq x y z
N MET A 1 -26.33 20.56 38.98
CA MET A 1 -25.00 21.19 38.96
C MET A 1 -24.06 20.11 38.47
N ASP A 2 -23.98 19.92 37.17
CA ASP A 2 -23.11 18.93 36.55
C ASP A 2 -22.20 19.66 35.57
N ALA A 3 -20.90 19.67 35.87
CA ALA A 3 -19.87 19.98 34.89
C ALA A 3 -18.85 18.86 34.97
N ALA A 4 -18.81 18.10 33.87
CA ALA A 4 -18.05 16.90 33.64
C ALA A 4 -16.53 17.10 33.77
N ASN A 5 -15.91 16.01 34.18
CA ASN A 5 -14.50 15.67 34.13
C ASN A 5 -13.91 15.88 32.71
N PRO A 6 -12.76 16.55 32.53
CA PRO A 6 -12.05 16.55 31.27
C PRO A 6 -11.24 15.25 31.16
N SER A 7 -11.79 14.27 30.45
CA SER A 7 -11.01 13.09 30.03
C SER A 7 -9.87 13.55 29.11
N ALA A 8 -8.64 13.20 29.50
CA ALA A 8 -7.43 13.42 28.72
C ALA A 8 -7.49 12.72 27.34
N PRO A 9 -6.77 13.23 26.32
CA PRO A 9 -6.66 12.57 25.03
C PRO A 9 -6.01 11.19 25.19
N HIS A 10 -6.57 10.17 24.52
CA HIS A 10 -6.00 8.82 24.48
C HIS A 10 -4.65 8.84 23.78
N GLU A 11 -3.60 8.42 24.48
CA GLU A 11 -2.26 8.21 23.93
C GLU A 11 -2.26 7.04 22.93
N GLY A 12 -1.80 7.30 21.70
CA GLY A 12 -0.88 6.37 21.03
C GLY A 12 -1.41 5.45 19.93
N ALA A 13 -2.36 5.85 19.08
CA ALA A 13 -2.36 5.30 17.72
C ALA A 13 -1.22 6.00 16.96
N ALA A 14 -0.14 5.28 16.66
CA ALA A 14 0.93 5.82 15.84
C ALA A 14 0.34 6.28 14.50
N ARG A 15 0.60 7.55 14.13
CA ARG A 15 0.22 8.09 12.82
C ARG A 15 0.74 7.15 11.71
N VAL A 16 -0.10 6.88 10.72
CA VAL A 16 0.27 6.13 9.49
C VAL A 16 1.52 6.74 8.85
N LEU A 17 2.49 5.90 8.48
CA LEU A 17 3.78 6.33 7.93
C LEU A 17 3.60 6.91 6.52
N ALA A 18 4.12 8.11 6.27
CA ALA A 18 4.05 8.78 4.97
C ALA A 18 5.40 8.83 4.25
N LEU A 19 5.38 9.13 2.95
CA LEU A 19 6.61 9.27 2.15
C LEU A 19 7.55 10.38 2.64
N ALA A 20 7.04 11.42 3.30
CA ALA A 20 7.85 12.44 3.95
C ALA A 20 8.73 11.88 5.08
N ASP A 21 8.33 10.77 5.70
CA ASP A 21 9.05 10.17 6.84
C ASP A 21 10.19 9.24 6.37
N VAL A 22 10.08 8.64 5.17
CA VAL A 22 11.03 7.64 4.65
C VAL A 22 11.77 8.09 3.38
N GLY A 23 11.28 9.13 2.71
CA GLY A 23 11.78 9.63 1.44
C GLY A 23 11.37 8.78 0.23
N PHE A 24 11.48 9.37 -0.96
CA PHE A 24 11.07 8.73 -2.22
C PHE A 24 12.11 7.78 -2.83
N ALA A 25 13.38 7.87 -2.43
CA ALA A 25 14.48 7.19 -3.14
C ALA A 25 14.36 5.66 -3.11
N ALA A 26 14.10 5.07 -1.93
CA ALA A 26 13.96 3.62 -1.79
C ALA A 26 12.71 3.09 -2.51
N ALA A 27 11.59 3.80 -2.37
CA ALA A 27 10.34 3.51 -3.08
C ALA A 27 10.53 3.54 -4.60
N ARG A 28 11.18 4.59 -5.13
CA ARG A 28 11.48 4.72 -6.57
C ARG A 28 12.36 3.57 -7.06
N ALA A 29 13.38 3.19 -6.30
CA ALA A 29 14.26 2.09 -6.63
C ALA A 29 13.52 0.73 -6.63
N LEU A 30 12.61 0.52 -5.69
CA LEU A 30 11.75 -0.66 -5.63
C LEU A 30 10.84 -0.74 -6.86
N LEU A 31 10.07 0.33 -7.15
CA LEU A 31 9.15 0.38 -8.29
C LEU A 31 9.89 0.18 -9.63
N ALA A 32 11.08 0.74 -9.80
CA ALA A 32 11.88 0.58 -11.00
C ALA A 32 12.26 -0.89 -11.29
N ARG A 33 12.49 -1.72 -10.26
CA ARG A 33 12.75 -3.17 -10.43
C ARG A 33 11.56 -3.90 -11.05
N HIS A 34 10.36 -3.37 -10.85
CA HIS A 34 9.11 -3.89 -11.41
C HIS A 34 8.70 -3.18 -12.72
N ARG A 35 9.59 -2.36 -13.30
CA ARG A 35 9.34 -1.53 -14.49
C ARG A 35 8.20 -0.54 -14.30
N LEU A 36 8.05 -0.03 -13.07
CA LEU A 36 7.11 1.03 -12.72
C LEU A 36 7.85 2.33 -12.48
N GLU A 37 7.18 3.44 -12.73
CA GLU A 37 7.69 4.79 -12.46
C GLU A 37 7.01 5.37 -11.21
N LEU A 38 7.79 6.08 -10.38
CA LEU A 38 7.26 6.88 -9.26
C LEU A 38 7.43 8.37 -9.55
N VAL A 39 6.32 9.06 -9.73
CA VAL A 39 6.26 10.51 -9.91
C VAL A 39 5.85 11.17 -8.59
N GLU A 40 6.70 12.06 -8.11
CA GLU A 40 6.39 12.90 -6.95
C GLU A 40 5.52 14.09 -7.39
N VAL A 41 4.38 14.26 -6.71
CA VAL A 41 3.43 15.35 -6.90
C VAL A 41 3.73 16.46 -5.90
N ALA A 42 3.63 17.72 -6.35
CA ALA A 42 3.88 18.87 -5.49
C ALA A 42 2.86 18.97 -4.34
N ALA A 43 3.29 19.57 -3.23
CA ALA A 43 2.41 19.82 -2.08
C ALA A 43 1.18 20.64 -2.48
N GLY A 44 -0.01 20.21 -2.07
CA GLY A 44 -1.28 20.88 -2.36
C GLY A 44 -1.88 20.60 -3.75
N GLU A 45 -1.16 19.91 -4.63
CA GLU A 45 -1.70 19.49 -5.93
C GLU A 45 -2.48 18.17 -5.80
N PRO A 46 -3.54 17.98 -6.62
CA PRO A 46 -4.26 16.71 -6.68
C PRO A 46 -3.36 15.60 -7.23
N ILE A 47 -3.45 14.40 -6.65
CA ILE A 47 -2.68 13.23 -7.08
C ILE A 47 -3.38 12.60 -8.30
N PRO A 48 -2.74 12.58 -9.49
CA PRO A 48 -3.35 11.98 -10.68
C PRO A 48 -3.61 10.49 -10.49
N GLY A 49 -4.79 10.04 -10.92
CA GLY A 49 -5.14 8.62 -10.88
C GLY A 49 -5.47 8.08 -9.49
N SER A 50 -5.58 8.92 -8.45
CA SER A 50 -6.04 8.47 -7.13
C SER A 50 -7.55 8.20 -7.16
N TYR A 51 -7.98 7.14 -6.47
CA TYR A 51 -9.38 6.72 -6.43
C TYR A 51 -10.17 7.50 -5.37
N TRP A 52 -9.65 7.58 -4.16
CA TRP A 52 -10.26 8.27 -3.02
C TRP A 52 -9.84 9.75 -2.93
N GLY A 53 -8.78 10.15 -3.63
CA GLY A 53 -8.21 11.49 -3.59
C GLY A 53 -7.32 11.74 -2.36
N GLU A 54 -7.30 13.00 -1.92
CA GLU A 54 -6.54 13.44 -0.74
C GLU A 54 -5.04 13.09 -0.83
N SER A 55 -4.58 12.21 0.06
CA SER A 55 -3.19 11.75 0.18
C SER A 55 -2.98 10.36 -0.40
N GLU A 56 -4.01 9.68 -0.87
CA GLU A 56 -3.87 8.37 -1.49
C GLU A 56 -2.99 8.46 -2.76
N ALA A 57 -2.11 7.47 -2.95
CA ALA A 57 -1.40 7.31 -4.20
C ALA A 57 -2.38 7.13 -5.36
N GLY A 58 -1.94 7.49 -6.55
CA GLY A 58 -2.72 7.31 -7.77
C GLY A 58 -1.96 6.52 -8.81
N VAL A 59 -2.70 5.92 -9.74
CA VAL A 59 -2.12 5.06 -10.77
C VAL A 59 -2.65 5.39 -12.16
N ILE A 60 -1.73 5.57 -13.11
CA ILE A 60 -2.04 5.70 -14.54
C ILE A 60 -0.99 4.93 -15.34
N GLY A 61 -1.43 3.91 -16.07
CA GLY A 61 -0.55 3.07 -16.88
C GLY A 61 0.50 2.36 -16.03
N HIS A 62 1.77 2.72 -16.22
CA HIS A 62 2.90 2.14 -15.48
C HIS A 62 3.43 3.09 -14.40
N THR A 63 2.73 4.20 -14.16
CA THR A 63 3.18 5.29 -13.32
C THR A 63 2.33 5.35 -12.06
N VAL A 64 3.01 5.39 -10.92
CA VAL A 64 2.42 5.65 -9.62
C VAL A 64 2.73 7.09 -9.24
N TYR A 65 1.71 7.83 -8.86
CA TYR A 65 1.79 9.22 -8.42
C TYR A 65 1.62 9.27 -6.91
N ALA A 66 2.49 10.01 -6.24
CA ALA A 66 2.39 10.18 -4.80
C ALA A 66 2.90 11.55 -4.37
N ARG A 67 2.34 12.08 -3.29
CA ARG A 67 2.76 13.33 -2.66
C ARG A 67 3.51 13.01 -1.36
N ALA A 68 4.20 14.00 -0.78
CA ALA A 68 4.99 13.79 0.42
C ALA A 68 4.15 13.26 1.62
N ASP A 69 2.88 13.63 1.72
CA ASP A 69 1.95 13.15 2.74
C ASP A 69 1.28 11.81 2.39
N THR A 70 1.57 11.21 1.23
CA THR A 70 1.01 9.92 0.83
C THR A 70 1.48 8.81 1.75
N PRO A 71 0.56 8.01 2.33
CA PRO A 71 0.90 6.84 3.12
C PRO A 71 1.74 5.82 2.33
N VAL A 72 2.75 5.24 2.98
CA VAL A 72 3.61 4.23 2.35
C VAL A 72 2.81 3.00 1.93
N HIS A 73 1.83 2.56 2.73
CA HIS A 73 0.97 1.44 2.36
C HIS A 73 0.11 1.75 1.13
N SER A 74 -0.38 2.99 0.98
CA SER A 74 -1.15 3.40 -0.20
C SER A 74 -0.28 3.38 -1.46
N LEU A 75 0.95 3.90 -1.39
CA LEU A 75 1.89 3.78 -2.50
C LEU A 75 2.14 2.30 -2.90
N LEU A 76 2.41 1.45 -1.91
CA LEU A 76 2.68 0.04 -2.17
C LEU A 76 1.46 -0.70 -2.71
N HIS A 77 0.25 -0.35 -2.26
CA HIS A 77 -1.01 -0.91 -2.74
C HIS A 77 -1.17 -0.65 -4.25
N GLU A 78 -1.10 0.61 -4.68
CA GLU A 78 -1.20 0.98 -6.09
C GLU A 78 -0.11 0.36 -6.96
N ALA A 79 1.13 0.33 -6.46
CA ALA A 79 2.22 -0.36 -7.17
C ALA A 79 1.96 -1.87 -7.29
N CYS A 80 1.42 -2.50 -6.25
CA CYS A 80 1.12 -3.93 -6.26
C CYS A 80 -0.02 -4.27 -7.23
N HIS A 81 -1.03 -3.40 -7.39
CA HIS A 81 -2.04 -3.59 -8.43
C HIS A 81 -1.41 -3.68 -9.82
N LEU A 82 -0.48 -2.77 -10.13
CA LEU A 82 0.24 -2.83 -11.40
C LEU A 82 1.08 -4.11 -11.54
N ILE A 83 1.72 -4.58 -10.47
CA ILE A 83 2.55 -5.80 -10.51
C ILE A 83 1.68 -7.05 -10.72
N VAL A 84 0.54 -7.12 -10.04
CA VAL A 84 -0.44 -8.20 -10.07
C VAL A 84 -1.18 -8.24 -11.42
N ALA A 85 -1.46 -7.08 -12.01
CA ALA A 85 -2.11 -6.99 -13.32
C ALA A 85 -1.25 -7.66 -14.42
N PRO A 86 -1.88 -8.41 -15.35
CA PRO A 86 -1.22 -8.88 -16.58
C PRO A 86 -0.58 -7.71 -17.34
N ALA A 87 0.59 -7.94 -17.94
CA ALA A 87 1.38 -6.88 -18.58
C ALA A 87 0.59 -6.15 -19.68
N GLU A 88 -0.28 -6.87 -20.39
CA GLU A 88 -1.12 -6.34 -21.47
C GLU A 88 -2.21 -5.38 -20.95
N ARG A 89 -2.63 -5.53 -19.68
CA ARG A 89 -3.64 -4.68 -19.04
C ARG A 89 -3.05 -3.43 -18.40
N ARG A 90 -1.79 -3.46 -17.96
CA ARG A 90 -1.17 -2.35 -17.20
C ARG A 90 -1.29 -1.01 -17.89
N ALA A 91 -1.03 -0.96 -19.20
CA ALA A 91 -1.11 0.28 -19.98
C ALA A 91 -2.52 0.90 -20.04
N ALA A 92 -3.57 0.11 -19.81
CA ALA A 92 -4.96 0.56 -19.84
C ALA A 92 -5.51 0.93 -18.46
N ILE A 93 -4.75 0.71 -17.37
CA ILE A 93 -5.15 1.07 -16.02
C ILE A 93 -5.15 2.60 -15.87
N HIS A 94 -6.26 3.13 -15.38
CA HIS A 94 -6.40 4.52 -15.02
C HIS A 94 -7.32 4.60 -13.80
N THR A 95 -6.75 4.85 -12.62
CA THR A 95 -7.47 4.92 -11.33
C THR A 95 -8.01 3.60 -10.78
N ASP A 96 -8.77 2.85 -11.58
CA ASP A 96 -9.31 1.55 -11.19
C ASP A 96 -8.44 0.43 -11.78
N ALA A 97 -7.87 -0.40 -10.90
CA ALA A 97 -6.85 -1.36 -11.28
C ALA A 97 -7.35 -2.82 -11.30
N SER A 98 -8.40 -3.15 -10.54
CA SER A 98 -8.98 -4.50 -10.53
C SER A 98 -10.41 -4.56 -10.01
N ASP A 99 -11.18 -5.50 -10.58
CA ASP A 99 -12.49 -5.94 -10.12
C ASP A 99 -12.46 -7.39 -9.56
N SER A 100 -11.26 -7.95 -9.38
CA SER A 100 -11.04 -9.35 -9.00
C SER A 100 -10.56 -9.47 -7.55
N GLN A 101 -11.35 -10.14 -6.71
CA GLN A 101 -10.96 -10.42 -5.32
C GLN A 101 -9.60 -11.12 -5.20
N ALA A 102 -9.26 -12.01 -6.14
CA ALA A 102 -7.97 -12.68 -6.12
C ALA A 102 -6.79 -11.72 -6.42
N GLU A 103 -7.01 -10.72 -7.29
CA GLU A 103 -6.01 -9.68 -7.55
C GLU A 103 -5.91 -8.71 -6.36
N GLU A 104 -7.03 -8.38 -5.70
CA GLU A 104 -7.07 -7.59 -4.47
C GLU A 104 -6.32 -8.25 -3.31
N ASP A 105 -6.60 -9.53 -3.04
CA ASP A 105 -5.95 -10.28 -1.97
C ASP A 105 -4.45 -10.44 -2.27
N ALA A 106 -4.08 -10.71 -3.53
CA ALA A 106 -2.70 -10.76 -3.97
C ALA A 106 -1.99 -9.40 -3.82
N THR A 107 -2.67 -8.30 -4.11
CA THR A 107 -2.17 -6.93 -3.93
C THR A 107 -1.92 -6.65 -2.45
N CYS A 108 -2.87 -6.98 -1.58
CA CYS A 108 -2.75 -6.85 -0.13
C CYS A 108 -1.61 -7.71 0.43
N TYR A 109 -1.41 -8.91 -0.09
CA TYR A 109 -0.33 -9.77 0.36
C TYR A 109 1.03 -9.23 -0.10
N LEU A 110 1.13 -8.84 -1.38
CA LEU A 110 2.38 -8.39 -1.97
C LEU A 110 2.87 -7.09 -1.35
N GLN A 111 2.00 -6.13 -1.04
CA GLN A 111 2.43 -4.88 -0.38
C GLN A 111 3.14 -5.15 0.95
N ILE A 112 2.62 -6.11 1.75
CA ILE A 112 3.21 -6.52 3.04
C ILE A 112 4.59 -7.12 2.82
N VAL A 113 4.73 -7.98 1.81
CA VAL A 113 6.01 -8.62 1.48
C VAL A 113 7.03 -7.60 0.96
N LEU A 114 6.63 -6.67 0.09
CA LEU A 114 7.54 -5.66 -0.47
C LEU A 114 7.97 -4.60 0.55
N ALA A 115 7.19 -4.37 1.62
CA ALA A 115 7.56 -3.43 2.67
C ALA A 115 8.87 -3.79 3.39
N ASP A 116 9.27 -5.07 3.41
CA ASP A 116 10.57 -5.48 3.97
C ASP A 116 11.76 -4.98 3.15
N GLN A 117 11.56 -4.60 1.89
CA GLN A 117 12.60 -4.03 1.05
C GLN A 117 12.79 -2.51 1.28
N LEU A 118 11.92 -1.88 2.07
CA LEU A 118 11.99 -0.46 2.40
C LEU A 118 12.54 -0.29 3.82
N ALA A 119 13.74 0.27 3.93
CA ALA A 119 14.38 0.54 5.20
C ALA A 119 13.49 1.47 6.07
N GLY A 120 13.25 1.07 7.32
CA GLY A 120 12.40 1.81 8.26
C GLY A 120 10.89 1.56 8.11
N VAL A 121 10.47 0.74 7.14
CA VAL A 121 9.07 0.30 6.99
C VAL A 121 8.93 -1.11 7.55
N GLY A 122 9.21 -2.15 6.76
CA GLY A 122 9.03 -3.54 7.17
C GLY A 122 7.57 -3.96 7.27
N ARG A 123 7.32 -5.27 7.12
CA ARG A 123 5.96 -5.83 7.12
C ARG A 123 5.15 -5.51 8.38
N ALA A 124 5.80 -5.53 9.55
CA ALA A 124 5.13 -5.34 10.84
C ALA A 124 4.56 -3.92 10.98
N ARG A 125 5.33 -2.91 10.54
CA ARG A 125 4.85 -1.53 10.50
C ARG A 125 3.74 -1.38 9.46
N LEU A 126 3.93 -1.94 8.26
CA LEU A 126 2.95 -1.82 7.19
C LEU A 126 1.58 -2.36 7.62
N MET A 127 1.54 -3.54 8.22
CA MET A 127 0.28 -4.15 8.68
C MET A 127 -0.42 -3.29 9.75
N ALA A 128 0.34 -2.68 10.68
CA ALA A 128 -0.22 -1.77 11.66
C ALA A 128 -0.78 -0.48 11.01
N ASP A 129 -0.08 0.05 10.01
CA ASP A 129 -0.54 1.22 9.25
C ASP A 129 -1.80 0.89 8.40
N MET A 130 -1.87 -0.31 7.81
CA MET A 130 -3.07 -0.79 7.11
C MET A 130 -4.28 -0.87 8.06
N ASP A 131 -4.10 -1.45 9.25
CA ASP A 131 -5.16 -1.53 10.25
C ASP A 131 -5.60 -0.13 10.73
N ALA A 132 -4.63 0.78 10.96
CA ALA A 132 -4.91 2.16 11.36
C ALA A 132 -5.61 2.99 10.27
N TRP A 133 -5.33 2.69 9.00
CA TRP A 133 -6.02 3.28 7.85
C TRP A 133 -7.45 2.76 7.67
N GLY A 134 -7.75 1.57 8.21
CA GLY A 134 -9.08 0.97 8.20
C GLY A 134 -9.25 -0.23 7.27
N TYR A 135 -8.16 -0.91 6.90
CA TYR A 135 -8.26 -2.20 6.22
C TYR A 135 -9.05 -3.19 7.09
N SER A 136 -9.93 -3.96 6.44
CA SER A 136 -10.76 -4.94 7.13
C SER A 136 -10.55 -6.32 6.52
N PHE A 137 -10.02 -7.23 7.32
CA PHE A 137 -9.81 -8.63 6.95
C PHE A 137 -10.64 -9.54 7.83
N ARG A 138 -10.90 -10.77 7.36
CA ARG A 138 -11.77 -11.76 8.03
C ARG A 138 -11.39 -12.03 9.48
N LEU A 139 -10.09 -12.02 9.80
CA LEU A 139 -9.55 -12.27 11.15
C LEU A 139 -9.32 -11.00 11.98
N GLY A 140 -9.80 -9.84 11.51
CA GLY A 140 -9.84 -8.59 12.27
C GLY A 140 -8.55 -7.77 12.31
N SER A 141 -7.46 -8.24 11.70
CA SER A 141 -6.24 -7.44 11.46
C SER A 141 -5.50 -7.93 10.23
N ALA A 142 -4.74 -7.05 9.58
CA ALA A 142 -3.84 -7.36 8.48
C ALA A 142 -2.83 -8.45 8.88
N ARG A 143 -2.34 -8.40 10.13
CA ARG A 143 -1.41 -9.41 10.64
C ARG A 143 -2.02 -10.80 10.76
N ALA A 144 -3.18 -10.91 11.42
CA ALA A 144 -3.83 -12.21 11.57
C ALA A 144 -4.19 -12.82 10.21
N TRP A 145 -4.65 -11.98 9.27
CA TRP A 145 -4.89 -12.41 7.90
C TRP A 145 -3.60 -12.89 7.22
N PHE A 146 -2.54 -12.08 7.21
CA PHE A 146 -1.28 -12.43 6.56
C PHE A 146 -0.65 -13.73 7.09
N GLU A 147 -0.71 -13.94 8.40
CA GLU A 147 -0.12 -15.11 9.06
C GLU A 147 -0.99 -16.38 8.99
N HIS A 148 -2.31 -16.26 8.84
CA HIS A 148 -3.23 -17.39 9.05
C HIS A 148 -4.38 -17.56 8.03
N ASP A 149 -4.64 -16.61 7.14
CA ASP A 149 -5.78 -16.64 6.20
C ASP A 149 -5.43 -16.11 4.79
N ALA A 150 -4.14 -15.99 4.47
CA ALA A 150 -3.68 -15.46 3.19
C ALA A 150 -3.00 -16.50 2.27
N ASP A 151 -3.20 -17.79 2.54
CA ASP A 151 -2.59 -18.89 1.76
C ASP A 151 -2.99 -18.86 0.28
N ASP A 152 -4.24 -18.51 -0.02
CA ASP A 152 -4.73 -18.39 -1.40
C ASP A 152 -4.02 -17.26 -2.16
N ALA A 153 -3.89 -16.08 -1.55
CA ALA A 153 -3.17 -14.95 -2.13
C ALA A 153 -1.69 -15.29 -2.37
N ARG A 154 -1.06 -15.94 -1.39
CA ARG A 154 0.33 -16.39 -1.49
C ARG A 154 0.52 -17.42 -2.61
N ALA A 155 -0.36 -18.42 -2.69
CA ALA A 155 -0.31 -19.45 -3.72
C ALA A 155 -0.53 -18.86 -5.12
N TRP A 156 -1.44 -17.90 -5.24
CA TRP A 156 -1.71 -17.19 -6.48
C TRP A 156 -0.48 -16.40 -6.97
N LEU A 157 0.17 -15.65 -6.07
CA LEU A 157 1.41 -14.93 -6.39
C LEU A 157 2.55 -15.88 -6.75
N ALA A 158 2.71 -16.98 -6.01
CA ALA A 158 3.73 -17.98 -6.27
C ALA A 158 3.55 -18.65 -7.65
N GLY A 159 2.32 -19.03 -8.00
CA GLY A 159 1.98 -19.63 -9.29
C GLY A 159 2.27 -18.71 -10.48
N ARG A 160 2.34 -17.39 -10.24
CA ARG A 160 2.68 -16.37 -11.24
C ARG A 160 4.13 -15.88 -11.14
N GLY A 161 4.92 -16.40 -10.21
CA GLY A 161 6.31 -15.97 -10.00
C GLY A 161 6.44 -14.52 -9.54
N LEU A 162 5.46 -14.00 -8.79
CA LEU A 162 5.42 -12.60 -8.34
C LEU A 162 5.93 -12.40 -6.90
N LEU A 163 6.18 -13.49 -6.16
CA LEU A 163 6.83 -13.38 -4.86
C LEU A 163 8.32 -13.04 -5.03
N PRO A 164 8.91 -12.19 -4.17
CA PRO A 164 10.34 -11.97 -4.17
C PRO A 164 11.08 -13.29 -3.96
N HIS A 165 12.18 -13.46 -4.68
CA HIS A 165 13.10 -14.56 -4.41
C HIS A 165 13.83 -14.28 -3.08
N PRO A 166 14.02 -15.30 -2.23
CA PRO A 166 15.04 -15.19 -1.19
C PRO A 166 16.39 -15.05 -1.90
N ASP A 167 17.07 -13.93 -1.67
CA ASP A 167 18.48 -13.76 -2.04
C ASP A 167 19.38 -14.78 -1.30
#